data_AF-A0A1Z4N429-F1
#
_entry.id   AF-A0A1Z4N429-F1
#
_cell.length_a   1.000
_cell.length_b   1.000
_cell.length_c   1.000
_cell.angle_alpha   90.00
_cell.angle_beta   90.00
_cell.angle_gamma   90.00
#
_symmetry.space_group_name_H-M   'P 1'
#
loop_
_entity.id
_entity.type
_entity.pdbx_description
1 polymer ?
#
loop_
_entity_poly.entity_id
_entity_poly.type
_entity_poly.pdbx_seq_one_letter_code
_entity_poly.pdbx_strand_id
1 'polypeptide(L)'
;MVGTRHGKSKFPKPTHGEDSSSQCSHMSALEAIADLQDPLEPIHSYPGKYGHLLAEVPPGCNYHYFTREMGYPEPRFAWRSRFSDFLYKADPEKPVRTIVAQMGAYSGPFHWKNRKFTLPEFKRLQTFPDDYELAGSAITVQRQIGNSVPPFFAKKLAEAVMQQLFHVDLGVELLEENDKLAFDVSKSRKAKATRSKRVKSTEEVLQLSIFHAATNLPESSAHKALLENINNTTEIFFHYSSPKQRTCLKTPHFPHTGSGYRFRTERSGENCLVSVARYELRSFIDIPLLQYTVQFHHLIGNGIKVIKGLLFSNTAEDIPIIWDAIEDLLSSNSGYQTMMDVYGHFTEPHPTFELKIEILNADSSFLLRFAKEFSAFEKTRKIFPAQYLQDLLSGKKSLFDLTAVVKKLRDLRFDVRVNETNTTIPPGYFRCCYPFTINIGKQISVMWRDKPSKTMAKKNQYTIYLSEAFSQAEKLTNSDDIEQYKQEHRCLSHPLKALQDGQEISLHQSVTEGIETIINNLGKNKHLYSMIDYKSCRKVSSSTSGYTLRSG
;
A
#
# COMPACT_ATOMS: atom_id res chain seq x y z
N MET A 1 6.53 17.71 13.43
CA MET A 1 6.98 19.01 12.87
C MET A 1 6.63 20.09 13.87
N VAL A 2 7.60 20.90 14.28
CA VAL A 2 7.34 22.10 15.08
C VAL A 2 6.98 23.22 14.11
N GLY A 3 5.75 23.74 14.20
CA GLY A 3 5.30 24.86 13.38
C GLY A 3 5.59 26.19 14.07
N THR A 4 6.25 27.10 13.36
CA THR A 4 6.58 28.45 13.84
C THR A 4 5.85 29.49 12.99
N ARG A 5 5.35 30.57 13.60
CA ARG A 5 4.73 31.69 12.86
C ARG A 5 5.73 32.44 11.98
N HIS A 6 7.00 32.44 12.38
CA HIS A 6 8.10 33.10 11.67
C HIS A 6 9.25 32.10 11.53
N GLY A 7 9.76 31.91 10.31
CA GLY A 7 10.88 31.01 10.03
C GLY A 7 10.52 29.51 10.10
N LYS A 8 11.56 28.67 10.05
CA LYS A 8 11.49 27.21 10.21
C LYS A 8 12.23 26.83 11.50
N SER A 9 11.68 25.90 12.27
CA SER A 9 12.40 25.26 13.39
C SER A 9 13.24 24.09 12.88
N LYS A 10 14.48 24.01 13.38
CA LYS A 10 15.42 22.92 13.14
C LYS A 10 15.21 21.79 14.15
N PHE A 11 15.43 20.56 13.71
CA PHE A 11 15.43 19.40 14.59
C PHE A 11 16.77 19.27 15.34
N PRO A 12 16.79 18.68 16.54
CA PRO A 12 18.04 18.32 17.19
C PRO A 12 18.81 17.27 16.36
N LYS A 13 20.15 17.33 16.37
CA LYS A 13 21.02 16.30 15.79
C LYS A 13 20.83 14.96 16.50
N PRO A 14 21.04 13.83 15.82
CA PRO A 14 21.04 12.52 16.46
C PRO A 14 22.05 12.46 17.61
N THR A 15 21.60 11.98 18.77
CA THR A 15 22.47 11.83 19.95
C THR A 15 23.19 10.48 19.99
N HIS A 16 22.70 9.51 19.22
CA HIS A 16 23.26 8.16 19.12
C HIS A 16 23.19 7.65 17.68
N GLY A 17 24.05 6.70 17.33
CA GLY A 17 24.14 6.06 16.02
C GLY A 17 25.20 6.70 15.11
N GLU A 18 25.28 6.19 13.88
CA GLU A 18 26.25 6.60 12.85
C GLU A 18 26.23 8.12 12.56
N ASP A 19 25.07 8.75 12.75
CA ASP A 19 24.85 10.18 12.47
C ASP A 19 25.06 11.08 13.71
N SER A 20 25.50 10.53 14.84
CA SER A 20 25.74 11.31 16.05
C SER A 20 27.14 11.94 16.06
N SER A 21 27.21 13.21 16.46
CA SER A 21 28.48 13.95 16.56
C SER A 21 29.45 13.30 17.56
N SER A 22 28.92 12.65 18.60
CA SER A 22 29.68 11.92 19.63
C SER A 22 29.98 10.46 19.29
N GLN A 23 29.48 9.96 18.15
CA GLN A 23 29.56 8.54 17.74
C GLN A 23 29.09 7.55 18.82
N CYS A 24 28.16 7.98 19.68
CA CYS A 24 27.64 7.14 20.74
C CYS A 24 26.79 6.00 20.12
N SER A 25 27.08 4.76 20.47
CA SER A 25 26.32 3.59 19.99
C SER A 25 24.86 3.65 20.46
N HIS A 26 23.94 3.06 19.68
CA HIS A 26 22.57 2.90 20.15
C HIS A 26 22.52 1.99 21.39
N MET A 27 21.72 2.38 22.37
CA MET A 27 21.42 1.54 23.53
C MET A 27 20.66 0.29 23.09
N SER A 28 21.19 -0.87 23.47
CA SER A 28 20.58 -2.16 23.20
C SER A 28 19.39 -2.44 24.12
N ALA A 29 18.55 -3.39 23.73
CA ALA A 29 17.41 -3.81 24.55
C ALA A 29 17.84 -4.32 25.92
N LEU A 30 18.91 -5.12 25.98
CA LEU A 30 19.43 -5.67 27.23
C LEU A 30 19.99 -4.57 28.14
N GLU A 31 20.79 -3.64 27.60
CA GLU A 31 21.33 -2.52 28.39
C GLU A 31 20.21 -1.68 29.03
N ALA A 32 19.12 -1.44 28.29
CA ALA A 32 18.01 -0.63 28.78
C ALA A 32 17.24 -1.26 29.97
N ILE A 33 17.28 -2.58 30.11
CA ILE A 33 16.49 -3.34 31.10
C ILE A 33 17.34 -4.27 31.97
N ALA A 34 18.66 -4.17 31.94
CA ALA A 34 19.59 -5.15 32.51
C ALA A 34 19.34 -5.38 34.01
N ASP A 35 19.04 -4.32 34.74
CA ASP A 35 18.71 -4.32 36.16
C ASP A 35 17.35 -4.94 36.48
N LEU A 36 16.47 -5.05 35.49
CA LEU A 36 15.17 -5.72 35.60
C LEU A 36 15.25 -7.21 35.27
N GLN A 37 16.39 -7.70 34.77
CA GLN A 37 16.56 -9.10 34.40
C GLN A 37 16.95 -9.94 35.60
N ASP A 38 16.32 -11.11 35.74
CA ASP A 38 16.78 -12.16 36.64
C ASP A 38 17.70 -13.12 35.87
N PRO A 39 18.99 -13.22 36.22
CA PRO A 39 19.91 -14.16 35.59
C PRO A 39 19.47 -15.62 35.69
N LEU A 40 18.70 -15.97 36.73
CA LEU A 40 18.19 -17.32 36.98
C LEU A 40 16.85 -17.58 36.26
N GLU A 41 16.28 -16.61 35.55
CA GLU A 41 15.03 -16.78 34.83
C GLU A 41 15.17 -17.87 33.75
N PRO A 42 14.33 -18.93 33.79
CA PRO A 42 14.37 -19.98 32.78
C PRO A 42 13.85 -19.46 31.43
N ILE A 43 14.15 -20.20 30.36
CA ILE A 43 13.49 -19.97 29.08
C ILE A 43 12.05 -20.50 29.17
N HIS A 44 11.08 -19.65 28.85
CA HIS A 44 9.67 -20.00 28.96
C HIS A 44 9.16 -20.80 27.75
N SER A 45 8.13 -21.60 27.96
CA SER A 45 7.28 -22.08 26.87
C SER A 45 6.16 -21.06 26.63
N TYR A 46 5.83 -20.81 25.36
CA TYR A 46 4.73 -19.90 25.02
C TYR A 46 3.49 -20.72 24.65
N PRO A 47 2.30 -20.40 25.19
CA PRO A 47 1.10 -21.20 24.94
C PRO A 47 0.50 -20.92 23.55
N GLY A 48 -0.41 -21.80 23.14
CA GLY A 48 -1.22 -21.65 21.93
C GLY A 48 -0.61 -22.25 20.66
N LYS A 49 -1.36 -22.12 19.56
CA LYS A 49 -1.12 -22.80 18.27
C LYS A 49 0.29 -22.65 17.70
N TYR A 50 0.92 -21.49 17.92
CA TYR A 50 2.24 -21.17 17.36
C TYR A 50 3.30 -20.95 18.43
N GLY A 51 2.98 -21.19 19.70
CA GLY A 51 3.86 -20.85 20.81
C GLY A 51 5.13 -21.70 20.85
N HIS A 52 5.05 -22.98 20.45
CA HIS A 52 6.22 -23.86 20.32
C HIS A 52 7.24 -23.35 19.30
N LEU A 53 6.78 -22.67 18.25
CA LEU A 53 7.66 -22.09 17.24
C LEU A 53 8.47 -20.91 17.78
N LEU A 54 7.99 -20.19 18.80
CA LEU A 54 8.72 -19.04 19.34
C LEU A 54 10.10 -19.45 19.86
N ALA A 55 10.23 -20.64 20.45
CA ALA A 55 11.50 -21.13 20.95
C ALA A 55 12.53 -21.32 19.83
N GLU A 56 12.10 -21.75 18.65
CA GLU A 56 12.97 -21.98 17.48
C GLU A 56 13.39 -20.67 16.79
N VAL A 57 12.63 -19.58 16.91
CA VAL A 57 12.97 -18.29 16.25
C VAL A 57 14.23 -17.70 16.87
N PRO A 58 15.31 -17.42 16.11
CA PRO A 58 16.48 -16.74 16.66
C PRO A 58 16.18 -15.29 17.09
N PRO A 59 16.90 -14.73 18.10
CA PRO A 59 16.80 -13.31 18.42
C PRO A 59 17.00 -12.41 17.20
N GLY A 60 16.18 -11.36 17.09
CA GLY A 60 16.15 -10.43 15.95
C GLY A 60 15.38 -10.92 14.73
N CYS A 61 14.97 -12.19 14.70
CA CYS A 61 14.18 -12.79 13.63
C CYS A 61 12.68 -12.83 13.96
N ASN A 62 11.90 -13.26 12.98
CA ASN A 62 10.45 -13.47 13.08
C ASN A 62 10.06 -14.75 12.35
N TYR A 63 8.77 -14.94 12.08
CA TYR A 63 8.26 -16.12 11.38
C TYR A 63 8.90 -16.41 10.00
N HIS A 64 9.53 -15.42 9.35
CA HIS A 64 10.30 -15.65 8.12
C HIS A 64 11.37 -16.72 8.30
N TYR A 65 11.88 -16.92 9.52
CA TYR A 65 12.81 -18.00 9.84
C TYR A 65 12.31 -19.38 9.37
N PHE A 66 10.99 -19.63 9.36
CA PHE A 66 10.39 -20.89 8.92
C PHE A 66 9.95 -20.90 7.46
N THR A 67 10.49 -20.01 6.62
CA THR A 67 10.12 -19.91 5.20
C THR A 67 11.19 -20.55 4.33
N ARG A 68 10.79 -21.03 3.14
CA ARG A 68 11.71 -21.62 2.15
C ARG A 68 12.82 -20.64 1.77
N GLU A 69 12.46 -19.38 1.62
CA GLU A 69 13.34 -18.30 1.22
C GLU A 69 14.46 -18.07 2.23
N MET A 70 14.25 -18.40 3.51
CA MET A 70 15.29 -18.32 4.54
C MET A 70 16.04 -19.65 4.73
N GLY A 71 15.80 -20.64 3.87
CA GLY A 71 16.49 -21.93 3.90
C GLY A 71 15.95 -22.94 4.89
N TYR A 72 14.75 -22.73 5.43
CA TYR A 72 14.19 -23.67 6.40
C TYR A 72 13.79 -24.99 5.72
N PRO A 73 14.26 -26.17 6.19
CA PRO A 73 14.07 -27.46 5.51
C PRO A 73 12.60 -27.85 5.27
N GLU A 74 11.73 -27.55 6.24
CA GLU A 74 10.30 -27.84 6.17
C GLU A 74 9.48 -26.55 6.34
N PRO A 75 9.29 -25.75 5.27
CA PRO A 75 8.67 -24.44 5.38
C PRO A 75 7.28 -24.49 6.00
N ARG A 76 7.10 -23.80 7.13
CA ARG A 76 5.81 -23.75 7.87
C ARG A 76 4.94 -22.56 7.47
N PHE A 77 5.55 -21.54 6.86
CA PHE A 77 4.86 -20.34 6.39
C PHE A 77 5.30 -19.98 4.97
N ALA A 78 4.39 -19.40 4.20
CA ALA A 78 4.73 -18.79 2.91
C ALA A 78 5.39 -17.42 3.10
N TRP A 79 6.24 -17.02 2.16
CA TRP A 79 6.88 -15.71 2.15
C TRP A 79 5.87 -14.57 2.28
N ARG A 80 6.11 -13.64 3.21
CA ARG A 80 5.22 -12.46 3.45
C ARG A 80 3.74 -12.79 3.70
N SER A 81 3.42 -14.02 4.09
CA SER A 81 2.05 -14.44 4.46
C SER A 81 1.52 -13.88 5.78
N ARG A 82 2.38 -13.29 6.63
CA ARG A 82 2.05 -12.68 7.92
C ARG A 82 2.77 -11.34 8.07
N PHE A 83 2.33 -10.54 9.03
CA PHE A 83 2.98 -9.29 9.37
C PHE A 83 4.36 -9.54 9.99
N SER A 84 5.26 -8.56 9.87
CA SER A 84 6.66 -8.69 10.30
C SER A 84 6.87 -8.78 11.81
N ASP A 85 5.85 -8.44 12.60
CA ASP A 85 5.79 -8.60 14.04
C ASP A 85 5.39 -10.03 14.45
N PHE A 86 4.80 -10.83 13.56
CA PHE A 86 4.38 -12.20 13.89
C PHE A 86 5.60 -13.07 14.25
N LEU A 87 5.59 -13.61 15.48
CA LEU A 87 6.69 -14.32 16.13
C LEU A 87 8.02 -13.54 16.17
N TYR A 88 7.98 -12.21 16.14
CA TYR A 88 9.19 -11.40 16.22
C TYR A 88 9.84 -11.48 17.62
N LYS A 89 11.05 -12.07 17.69
CA LYS A 89 11.85 -12.14 18.91
C LYS A 89 12.85 -10.99 18.93
N ALA A 90 12.87 -10.20 20.00
CA ALA A 90 13.82 -9.11 20.18
C ALA A 90 15.26 -9.65 20.24
N ASP A 91 16.20 -8.85 19.73
CA ASP A 91 17.63 -9.12 19.82
C ASP A 91 18.15 -8.37 21.06
N PRO A 92 18.75 -9.04 22.06
CA PRO A 92 19.22 -8.38 23.27
C PRO A 92 20.28 -7.31 22.99
N GLU A 93 21.08 -7.49 21.94
CA GLU A 93 22.21 -6.61 21.60
C GLU A 93 21.82 -5.44 20.68
N LYS A 94 20.54 -5.32 20.33
CA LYS A 94 20.04 -4.26 19.44
C LYS A 94 18.84 -3.53 20.05
N PRO A 95 18.56 -2.29 19.61
CA PRO A 95 17.30 -1.62 19.94
C PRO A 95 16.09 -2.47 19.51
N VAL A 96 15.05 -2.47 20.35
CA VAL A 96 13.78 -3.14 20.02
C VAL A 96 13.06 -2.35 18.92
N ARG A 97 12.35 -3.05 18.04
CA ARG A 97 11.42 -2.40 17.09
C ARG A 97 10.28 -1.71 17.84
N THR A 98 9.50 -0.92 17.10
CA THR A 98 8.34 -0.19 17.63
C THR A 98 7.48 -1.06 18.55
N ILE A 99 7.30 -0.59 19.79
CA ILE A 99 6.34 -1.17 20.75
C ILE A 99 4.95 -0.74 20.30
N VAL A 100 4.11 -1.69 19.91
CA VAL A 100 2.77 -1.41 19.39
C VAL A 100 1.73 -1.44 20.51
N ALA A 101 0.75 -0.54 20.42
CA ALA A 101 -0.29 -0.37 21.44
C ALA A 101 -1.25 -1.57 21.56
N GLN A 102 -1.45 -2.31 20.47
CA GLN A 102 -2.24 -3.54 20.46
C GLN A 102 -1.39 -4.67 19.88
N MET A 103 -0.98 -5.60 20.73
CA MET A 103 -0.21 -6.78 20.31
C MET A 103 -1.15 -7.98 20.20
N GLY A 104 -1.19 -8.60 19.03
CA GLY A 104 -1.81 -9.92 18.89
C GLY A 104 -1.11 -10.96 19.78
N ALA A 105 -1.80 -12.07 20.05
CA ALA A 105 -1.27 -13.16 20.88
C ALA A 105 0.13 -13.59 20.42
N TYR A 106 0.34 -13.70 19.10
CA TYR A 106 1.60 -14.11 18.49
C TYR A 106 2.40 -12.94 17.87
N SER A 107 2.05 -11.69 18.17
CA SER A 107 2.78 -10.51 17.69
C SER A 107 3.87 -10.11 18.69
N GLY A 108 5.11 -9.98 18.23
CA GLY A 108 6.21 -9.44 19.01
C GLY A 108 6.16 -7.91 19.15
N PRO A 109 7.14 -7.32 19.84
CA PRO A 109 8.38 -7.96 20.28
C PRO A 109 8.18 -8.94 21.42
N PHE A 110 8.72 -10.15 21.26
CA PHE A 110 8.90 -11.13 22.33
C PHE A 110 10.28 -10.97 22.96
N HIS A 111 10.35 -11.18 24.28
CA HIS A 111 11.60 -11.28 25.02
C HIS A 111 12.42 -12.47 24.51
N TRP A 112 13.76 -12.38 24.57
CA TRP A 112 14.65 -13.49 24.20
C TRP A 112 14.49 -14.74 25.08
N LYS A 113 13.82 -14.61 26.22
CA LYS A 113 13.37 -15.72 27.10
C LYS A 113 12.03 -16.35 26.69
N ASN A 114 11.54 -16.13 25.46
CA ASN A 114 10.29 -16.69 24.90
C ASN A 114 9.00 -16.29 25.65
N ARG A 115 8.94 -15.06 26.17
CA ARG A 115 7.75 -14.45 26.78
C ARG A 115 7.48 -13.06 26.21
N LYS A 116 6.39 -12.42 26.63
CA LYS A 116 6.23 -10.97 26.38
C LYS A 116 7.16 -10.19 27.32
N PHE A 117 7.52 -8.98 26.92
CA PHE A 117 8.12 -8.04 27.86
C PHE A 117 7.10 -7.67 28.95
N THR A 118 7.59 -7.45 30.15
CA THR A 118 6.80 -6.95 31.28
C THR A 118 6.51 -5.46 31.10
N LEU A 119 5.54 -4.91 31.84
CA LEU A 119 5.22 -3.49 31.77
C LEU A 119 6.41 -2.59 32.18
N PRO A 120 7.19 -2.89 33.25
CA PRO A 120 8.41 -2.14 33.55
C PRO A 120 9.45 -2.19 32.44
N GLU A 121 9.66 -3.35 31.81
CA GLU A 121 10.57 -3.47 30.66
C GLU A 121 10.08 -2.60 29.48
N PHE A 122 8.78 -2.64 29.16
CA PHE A 122 8.21 -1.77 28.12
C PHE A 122 8.34 -0.28 28.45
N LYS A 123 8.16 0.12 29.72
CA LYS A 123 8.38 1.49 30.18
C LYS A 123 9.82 1.93 29.89
N ARG A 124 10.81 1.15 30.33
CA ARG A 124 12.23 1.44 30.11
C ARG A 124 12.59 1.52 28.63
N LEU A 125 12.14 0.56 27.83
CA LEU A 125 12.36 0.56 26.38
C LEU A 125 11.75 1.78 25.68
N GLN A 126 10.64 2.32 26.20
CA GLN A 126 10.01 3.55 25.73
C GLN A 126 10.50 4.80 26.49
N THR A 127 11.56 4.69 27.29
CA THR A 127 12.21 5.76 28.06
C THR A 127 11.32 6.47 29.08
N PHE A 128 10.31 5.78 29.61
CA PHE A 128 9.54 6.28 30.75
C PHE A 128 10.39 6.24 32.03
N PRO A 129 10.28 7.26 32.90
CA PRO A 129 10.78 7.18 34.26
C PRO A 129 10.13 6.01 35.03
N ASP A 130 10.89 5.37 35.91
CA ASP A 130 10.40 4.20 36.67
C ASP A 130 9.26 4.55 37.62
N ASP A 131 9.29 5.75 38.17
CA ASP A 131 8.28 6.34 39.05
C ASP A 131 7.05 6.88 38.30
N TYR A 132 7.07 6.91 36.96
CA TYR A 132 5.91 7.37 36.18
C TYR A 132 4.73 6.40 36.28
N GLU A 133 3.64 6.82 36.91
CA GLU A 133 2.46 5.97 37.11
C GLU A 133 1.56 5.93 35.87
N LEU A 134 1.15 4.71 35.48
CA LEU A 134 0.21 4.47 34.38
C LEU A 134 -1.02 3.75 34.94
N ALA A 135 -2.20 4.34 34.78
CA ALA A 135 -3.43 3.84 35.37
C ALA A 135 -4.17 2.83 34.48
N GLY A 136 -4.88 1.89 35.12
CA GLY A 136 -5.79 0.94 34.49
C GLY A 136 -5.26 -0.48 34.42
N SER A 137 -5.93 -1.32 33.63
CA SER A 137 -5.54 -2.72 33.45
C SER A 137 -4.21 -2.85 32.69
N ALA A 138 -3.53 -3.99 32.82
CA ALA A 138 -2.25 -4.24 32.13
C ALA A 138 -2.32 -3.99 30.60
N ILE A 139 -3.42 -4.38 29.96
CA ILE A 139 -3.66 -4.14 28.53
C ILE A 139 -3.80 -2.63 28.25
N THR A 140 -4.47 -1.90 29.13
CA THR A 140 -4.66 -0.45 29.00
C THR A 140 -3.33 0.29 29.20
N VAL A 141 -2.51 -0.14 30.17
CA VAL A 141 -1.16 0.39 30.40
C VAL A 141 -0.26 0.11 29.21
N GLN A 142 -0.23 -1.12 28.69
CA GLN A 142 0.52 -1.46 27.48
C GLN A 142 0.10 -0.59 26.28
N ARG A 143 -1.21 -0.35 26.11
CA ARG A 143 -1.74 0.52 25.06
C ARG A 143 -1.27 1.97 25.23
N GLN A 144 -1.23 2.47 26.47
CA GLN A 144 -0.69 3.80 26.77
C GLN A 144 0.80 3.87 26.40
N ILE A 145 1.61 2.91 26.82
CA ILE A 145 3.05 2.87 26.49
C ILE A 145 3.25 2.85 24.98
N GLY A 146 2.57 1.95 24.26
CA GLY A 146 2.74 1.81 22.80
C GLY A 146 2.22 3.01 21.98
N ASN A 147 1.24 3.76 22.48
CA ASN A 147 0.77 4.99 21.82
C ASN A 147 1.59 6.23 22.19
N SER A 148 2.45 6.15 23.22
CA SER A 148 3.16 7.31 23.73
C SER A 148 4.40 7.63 22.91
N VAL A 149 4.67 8.93 22.78
CA VAL A 149 5.97 9.43 22.36
C VAL A 149 6.98 9.14 23.47
N PRO A 150 8.17 8.57 23.19
CA PRO A 150 9.19 8.32 24.22
C PRO A 150 9.55 9.61 24.98
N PRO A 151 9.46 9.66 26.33
CA PRO A 151 9.72 10.87 27.09
C PRO A 151 11.11 11.47 26.86
N PHE A 152 12.15 10.66 26.69
CA PHE A 152 13.50 11.17 26.43
C PHE A 152 13.60 11.87 25.06
N PHE A 153 12.92 11.33 24.04
CA PHE A 153 12.80 12.00 22.75
C PHE A 153 12.04 13.33 22.86
N ALA A 154 10.90 13.32 23.57
CA ALA A 154 10.11 14.52 23.79
C ALA A 154 10.92 15.61 24.51
N LYS A 155 11.71 15.24 25.52
CA LYS A 155 12.64 16.14 26.22
C LYS A 155 13.65 16.77 25.26
N LYS A 156 14.35 15.98 24.45
CA LYS A 156 15.36 16.49 23.49
C LYS A 156 14.75 17.43 22.45
N LEU A 157 13.54 17.14 22.00
CA LEU A 157 12.80 18.04 21.10
C LEU A 157 12.41 19.35 21.80
N ALA A 158 11.94 19.28 23.06
CA ALA A 158 11.59 20.45 23.85
C ALA A 158 12.81 21.35 24.14
N GLU A 159 13.97 20.76 24.47
CA GLU A 159 15.23 21.51 24.65
C GLU A 159 15.63 22.25 23.36
N ALA A 160 15.50 21.61 22.19
CA ALA A 160 15.74 22.27 20.89
C ALA A 160 14.78 23.44 20.64
N VAL A 161 13.51 23.32 21.06
CA VAL A 161 12.52 24.39 20.94
C VAL A 161 12.84 25.55 21.91
N MET A 162 13.21 25.25 23.15
CA MET A 162 13.64 26.23 24.16
C MET A 162 14.82 27.07 23.65
N GLN A 163 15.81 26.42 23.05
CA GLN A 163 16.98 27.11 22.49
C GLN A 163 16.62 28.01 21.31
N GLN A 164 15.73 27.56 20.42
CA GLN A 164 15.41 28.30 19.18
C GLN A 164 14.39 29.41 19.37
N LEU A 165 13.36 29.18 20.19
CA LEU A 165 12.19 30.08 20.29
C LEU A 165 12.17 30.90 21.57
N PHE A 166 12.84 30.41 22.62
CA PHE A 166 12.88 31.07 23.92
C PHE A 166 14.29 31.56 24.28
N HIS A 167 15.27 31.38 23.38
CA HIS A 167 16.64 31.85 23.53
C HIS A 167 17.34 31.35 24.81
N VAL A 168 16.95 30.17 25.29
CA VAL A 168 17.60 29.50 26.42
C VAL A 168 18.65 28.54 25.87
N ASP A 169 19.93 28.89 26.01
CA ASP A 169 21.00 28.01 25.56
C ASP A 169 21.08 26.76 26.44
N LEU A 170 20.76 25.61 25.84
CA LEU A 170 20.81 24.29 26.47
C LEU A 170 21.87 23.39 25.82
N GLY A 171 22.72 23.95 24.95
CA GLY A 171 23.77 23.21 24.26
C GLY A 171 23.26 22.13 23.30
N VAL A 172 22.04 22.27 22.78
CA VAL A 172 21.48 21.31 21.82
C VAL A 172 22.03 21.60 20.44
N GLU A 173 22.74 20.62 19.87
CA GLU A 173 23.14 20.67 18.46
C GLU A 173 21.92 20.52 17.55
N LEU A 174 21.79 21.41 16.56
CA LEU A 174 20.67 21.43 15.63
C LEU A 174 21.11 20.96 14.24
N LEU A 175 20.22 20.28 13.53
CA LEU A 175 20.42 19.87 12.14
C LEU A 175 20.35 21.07 11.21
N GLU A 176 21.32 21.16 10.30
CA GLU A 176 21.36 22.14 9.23
C GLU A 176 20.68 21.61 7.96
N GLU A 177 20.20 22.50 7.07
CA GLU A 177 19.49 22.10 5.84
C GLU A 177 20.34 21.21 4.90
N ASN A 178 21.67 21.29 5.01
CA ASN A 178 22.60 20.53 4.19
C ASN A 178 23.14 19.25 4.87
N ASP A 179 22.73 18.95 6.10
CA ASP A 179 23.17 17.74 6.80
C ASP A 179 22.62 16.49 6.09
N LYS A 180 23.53 15.59 5.67
CA LYS A 180 23.17 14.31 5.06
C LYS A 180 23.22 13.20 6.09
N LEU A 181 22.05 12.69 6.47
CA LEU A 181 21.91 11.58 7.41
C LEU A 181 22.07 10.23 6.70
N ALA A 182 22.73 9.28 7.35
CA ALA A 182 23.00 7.94 6.85
C ALA A 182 21.75 7.03 6.81
N PHE A 183 20.59 7.48 7.30
CA PHE A 183 19.40 6.65 7.44
C PHE A 183 18.94 6.00 6.11
N ASP A 184 18.98 6.75 5.00
CA ASP A 184 18.58 6.25 3.67
C ASP A 184 19.52 5.14 3.18
N VAL A 185 20.82 5.36 3.37
CA VAL A 185 21.86 4.39 3.03
C VAL A 185 21.72 3.15 3.91
N SER A 186 21.48 3.32 5.21
CA SER A 186 21.31 2.25 6.19
C SER A 186 20.06 1.40 5.94
N LYS A 187 18.95 2.00 5.49
CA LYS A 187 17.76 1.27 5.05
C LYS A 187 18.08 0.37 3.85
N SER A 188 18.84 0.89 2.87
CA SER A 188 19.32 0.11 1.72
C SER A 188 20.25 -1.04 2.15
N ARG A 189 21.24 -0.77 3.02
CA ARG A 189 22.15 -1.80 3.58
C ARG A 189 21.38 -2.91 4.30
N LYS A 190 20.41 -2.57 5.17
CA LYS A 190 19.56 -3.55 5.88
C LYS A 190 18.71 -4.39 4.93
N ALA A 191 18.14 -3.77 3.89
CA ALA A 191 17.39 -4.49 2.86
C ALA A 191 18.28 -5.47 2.09
N LYS A 192 19.51 -5.06 1.75
CA LYS A 192 20.51 -5.89 1.09
C LYS A 192 20.96 -7.07 1.96
N ALA A 193 21.28 -6.83 3.23
CA ALA A 193 21.63 -7.88 4.19
C ALA A 193 20.48 -8.88 4.41
N THR A 194 19.23 -8.41 4.35
CA THR A 194 18.07 -9.31 4.43
C THR A 194 17.91 -10.15 3.16
N ARG A 195 18.20 -9.58 1.98
CA ARG A 195 18.18 -10.30 0.70
C ARG A 195 19.31 -11.33 0.61
N SER A 196 20.51 -11.01 1.10
CA SER A 196 21.66 -11.92 1.05
C SER A 196 21.51 -13.14 1.95
N LYS A 197 20.69 -13.04 3.01
CA LYS A 197 20.33 -14.18 3.88
C LYS A 197 19.35 -15.16 3.25
N ARG A 198 18.77 -14.83 2.10
CA ARG A 198 17.85 -15.75 1.42
C ARG A 198 18.66 -16.86 0.78
N VAL A 199 18.22 -18.10 0.98
CA VAL A 199 18.80 -19.24 0.26
C VAL A 199 18.46 -19.06 -1.20
N LYS A 200 19.52 -18.81 -1.98
CA LYS A 200 19.44 -18.75 -3.42
C LYS A 200 19.25 -20.17 -3.92
N SER A 201 18.21 -20.44 -4.70
CA SER A 201 18.18 -21.69 -5.48
C SER A 201 19.41 -21.71 -6.40
N THR A 202 19.89 -22.88 -6.78
CA THR A 202 21.08 -23.03 -7.66
C THR A 202 20.94 -22.27 -8.99
N GLU A 203 19.71 -21.90 -9.38
CA GLU A 203 19.38 -21.06 -10.53
C GLU A 203 19.51 -19.54 -10.26
N GLU A 204 19.41 -19.08 -9.00
CA GLU A 204 19.50 -17.67 -8.58
C GLU A 204 20.94 -17.16 -8.39
N VAL A 205 21.94 -18.05 -8.35
CA VAL A 205 23.35 -17.69 -8.10
C VAL A 205 23.96 -16.89 -9.26
N LEU A 206 23.44 -17.02 -10.49
CA LEU A 206 23.92 -16.30 -11.67
C LEU A 206 23.34 -14.88 -11.85
N GLN A 207 22.40 -14.44 -11.02
CA GLN A 207 21.64 -13.21 -11.26
C GLN A 207 22.04 -12.08 -10.29
N LEU A 208 22.86 -11.15 -10.78
CA LEU A 208 23.21 -9.92 -10.07
C LEU A 208 22.02 -8.94 -10.07
N SER A 209 21.70 -8.36 -8.90
CA SER A 209 20.62 -7.38 -8.75
C SER A 209 21.12 -5.94 -8.95
N ILE A 210 20.32 -5.14 -9.65
CA ILE A 210 20.48 -3.72 -10.05
C ILE A 210 20.92 -2.75 -8.94
N PHE A 211 20.73 -3.05 -7.66
CA PHE A 211 21.13 -2.14 -6.58
C PHE A 211 22.66 -2.04 -6.39
N HIS A 212 23.44 -2.78 -7.17
CA HIS A 212 24.89 -2.66 -7.25
C HIS A 212 25.40 -1.79 -8.40
N ALA A 213 24.58 -1.45 -9.39
CA ALA A 213 25.03 -0.74 -10.59
C ALA A 213 25.05 0.80 -10.46
N ALA A 214 24.70 1.36 -9.29
CA ALA A 214 24.74 2.81 -9.05
C ALA A 214 26.09 3.32 -8.52
N THR A 215 27.13 2.49 -8.51
CA THR A 215 28.51 2.95 -8.35
C THR A 215 29.23 2.71 -9.67
N ASN A 216 29.49 3.80 -10.40
CA ASN A 216 30.37 3.92 -11.56
C ASN A 216 31.24 2.67 -11.80
N LEU A 217 30.70 1.70 -12.54
CA LEU A 217 31.54 0.75 -13.25
C LEU A 217 31.74 1.36 -14.64
N PRO A 218 32.99 1.45 -15.13
CA PRO A 218 33.22 1.86 -16.51
C PRO A 218 32.39 0.94 -17.40
N GLU A 219 31.69 1.51 -18.38
CA GLU A 219 31.14 0.76 -19.51
C GLU A 219 32.29 0.07 -20.25
N SER A 220 32.73 -1.08 -19.74
CA SER A 220 33.72 -1.92 -20.39
C SER A 220 33.03 -2.60 -21.57
N SER A 221 33.64 -2.51 -22.75
CA SER A 221 33.16 -3.14 -24.00
C SER A 221 32.86 -4.64 -23.84
N ALA A 222 33.44 -5.30 -22.83
CA ALA A 222 33.20 -6.69 -22.50
C ALA A 222 31.77 -6.99 -21.99
N HIS A 223 31.10 -6.07 -21.27
CA HIS A 223 29.72 -6.32 -20.77
C HIS A 223 28.70 -6.24 -21.91
N LYS A 224 28.92 -5.32 -22.86
CA LYS A 224 28.11 -5.18 -24.08
C LYS A 224 28.23 -6.43 -24.97
N ALA A 225 29.46 -6.93 -25.15
CA ALA A 225 29.73 -8.16 -25.91
C ALA A 225 29.12 -9.44 -25.28
N LEU A 226 28.94 -9.48 -23.95
CA LEU A 226 28.34 -10.62 -23.24
C LEU A 226 26.81 -10.64 -23.37
N LEU A 227 26.17 -9.46 -23.44
CA LEU A 227 24.73 -9.31 -23.70
C LEU A 227 24.39 -9.58 -25.17
N GLU A 228 25.25 -9.19 -26.12
CA GLU A 228 25.05 -9.42 -27.57
C GLU A 228 24.98 -10.90 -27.96
N ASN A 229 25.48 -11.82 -27.12
CA ASN A 229 25.50 -13.27 -27.38
C ASN A 229 24.32 -14.05 -26.74
N ILE A 230 23.39 -13.39 -26.06
CA ILE A 230 22.22 -14.07 -25.47
C ILE A 230 21.10 -14.15 -26.51
N ASN A 231 21.06 -15.28 -27.21
CA ASN A 231 19.93 -15.70 -28.04
C ASN A 231 19.37 -17.01 -27.50
N ASN A 232 18.22 -16.96 -26.86
CA ASN A 232 17.50 -18.16 -26.44
C ASN A 232 16.01 -18.06 -26.80
N THR A 233 15.44 -19.23 -27.09
CA THR A 233 14.01 -19.38 -27.34
C THR A 233 13.50 -20.50 -26.46
N THR A 234 12.44 -20.24 -25.71
CA THR A 234 11.77 -21.27 -24.91
C THR A 234 10.31 -21.34 -25.30
N GLU A 235 9.76 -22.56 -25.24
CA GLU A 235 8.36 -22.82 -25.49
C GLU A 235 7.79 -23.68 -24.37
N ILE A 236 6.71 -23.21 -23.76
CA ILE A 236 6.06 -23.86 -22.62
C ILE A 236 4.55 -23.86 -22.86
N PHE A 237 3.88 -24.95 -22.49
CA PHE A 237 2.44 -25.09 -22.64
C PHE A 237 1.74 -25.00 -21.30
N PHE A 238 0.60 -24.32 -21.27
CA PHE A 238 -0.21 -24.18 -20.07
C PHE A 238 -1.67 -24.52 -20.36
N HIS A 239 -2.31 -25.19 -19.41
CA HIS A 239 -3.75 -25.30 -19.32
C HIS A 239 -4.26 -24.32 -18.25
N TYR A 240 -5.25 -23.50 -18.59
CA TYR A 240 -5.94 -22.63 -17.65
C TYR A 240 -7.36 -23.17 -17.42
N SER A 241 -7.65 -23.62 -16.19
CA SER A 241 -9.02 -23.98 -15.79
C SER A 241 -9.85 -22.73 -15.46
N SER A 242 -9.18 -21.63 -15.11
CA SER A 242 -9.75 -20.30 -14.98
C SER A 242 -8.61 -19.26 -15.13
N PRO A 243 -8.92 -17.96 -15.30
CA PRO A 243 -7.90 -16.90 -15.26
C PRO A 243 -7.05 -16.90 -13.99
N LYS A 244 -7.52 -17.56 -12.92
CA LYS A 244 -6.90 -17.65 -11.59
C LYS A 244 -6.18 -18.98 -11.34
N GLN A 245 -6.25 -19.95 -12.24
CA GLN A 245 -5.63 -21.25 -12.03
C GLN A 245 -5.07 -21.79 -13.33
N ARG A 246 -3.77 -22.11 -13.30
CA ARG A 246 -3.05 -22.68 -14.44
C ARG A 246 -2.27 -23.93 -14.03
N THR A 247 -1.96 -24.76 -15.01
CA THR A 247 -1.09 -25.93 -14.87
C THR A 247 -0.14 -25.99 -16.05
N CYS A 248 1.15 -26.16 -15.77
CA CYS A 248 2.16 -26.35 -16.80
C CYS A 248 2.04 -27.76 -17.39
N LEU A 249 2.13 -27.86 -18.71
CA LEU A 249 2.07 -29.12 -19.46
C LEU A 249 3.43 -29.42 -20.09
N LYS A 250 3.77 -30.71 -20.17
CA LYS A 250 5.00 -31.17 -20.83
C LYS A 250 4.86 -31.25 -22.35
N THR A 251 3.64 -31.42 -22.85
CA THR A 251 3.31 -31.58 -24.26
C THR A 251 2.08 -30.74 -24.61
N PRO A 252 1.88 -30.34 -25.89
CA PRO A 252 0.73 -29.54 -26.34
C PRO A 252 -0.56 -30.39 -26.45
N HIS A 253 -0.84 -31.21 -25.45
CA HIS A 253 -2.07 -32.00 -25.38
C HIS A 253 -3.03 -31.34 -24.40
N PHE A 254 -4.08 -30.73 -24.93
CA PHE A 254 -5.04 -29.94 -24.14
C PHE A 254 -6.36 -30.69 -23.99
N PRO A 255 -6.91 -30.77 -22.77
CA PRO A 255 -8.14 -31.53 -22.51
C PRO A 255 -9.39 -30.91 -23.16
N HIS A 256 -9.43 -29.59 -23.32
CA HIS A 256 -10.57 -28.84 -23.88
C HIS A 256 -10.12 -27.69 -24.78
N THR A 257 -10.86 -27.42 -25.87
CA THR A 257 -10.67 -26.24 -26.73
C THR A 257 -10.87 -24.95 -25.94
N GLY A 258 -10.03 -23.94 -26.21
CA GLY A 258 -10.13 -22.63 -25.54
C GLY A 258 -9.51 -22.57 -24.13
N SER A 259 -8.90 -23.65 -23.65
CA SER A 259 -8.25 -23.72 -22.32
C SER A 259 -6.74 -23.90 -22.37
N GLY A 260 -6.18 -24.15 -23.56
CA GLY A 260 -4.77 -24.38 -23.80
C GLY A 260 -4.05 -23.14 -24.32
N TYR A 261 -2.82 -22.92 -23.87
CA TYR A 261 -2.00 -21.78 -24.26
C TYR A 261 -0.55 -22.21 -24.49
N ARG A 262 0.06 -21.63 -25.52
CA ARG A 262 1.49 -21.75 -25.81
C ARG A 262 2.18 -20.44 -25.48
N PHE A 263 3.15 -20.50 -24.58
CA PHE A 263 4.00 -19.39 -24.21
C PHE A 263 5.32 -19.58 -24.95
N ARG A 264 5.67 -18.63 -25.80
CA ARG A 264 6.96 -18.61 -26.48
C ARG A 264 7.71 -17.36 -26.04
N THR A 265 8.93 -17.52 -25.57
CA THR A 265 9.80 -16.39 -25.22
C THR A 265 11.02 -16.40 -26.10
N GLU A 266 11.38 -15.24 -26.62
CA GLU A 266 12.57 -15.02 -27.43
C GLU A 266 13.34 -13.85 -26.84
N ARG A 267 14.64 -14.02 -26.67
CA ARG A 267 15.51 -12.96 -26.18
C ARG A 267 16.60 -12.70 -27.19
N SER A 268 16.82 -11.42 -27.48
CA SER A 268 17.95 -10.92 -28.26
C SER A 268 18.58 -9.76 -27.50
N GLY A 269 19.64 -10.08 -26.75
CA GLY A 269 20.32 -9.16 -25.85
C GLY A 269 19.41 -8.54 -24.79
N GLU A 270 19.19 -7.23 -24.90
CA GLU A 270 18.36 -6.45 -23.96
C GLU A 270 16.86 -6.49 -24.28
N ASN A 271 16.48 -7.03 -25.44
CA ASN A 271 15.10 -7.08 -25.91
C ASN A 271 14.53 -8.48 -25.74
N CYS A 272 13.34 -8.56 -25.15
CA CYS A 272 12.58 -9.79 -25.00
C CYS A 272 11.26 -9.69 -25.74
N LEU A 273 10.89 -10.74 -26.46
CA LEU A 273 9.58 -10.94 -27.04
C LEU A 273 8.91 -12.13 -26.34
N VAL A 274 7.73 -11.89 -25.80
CA VAL A 274 6.86 -12.90 -25.21
C VAL A 274 5.63 -13.01 -26.10
N SER A 275 5.34 -14.20 -26.59
CA SER A 275 4.17 -14.50 -27.40
C SER A 275 3.30 -15.54 -26.70
N VAL A 276 2.01 -15.24 -26.54
CA VAL A 276 1.01 -16.14 -25.99
C VAL A 276 0.00 -16.47 -27.08
N ALA A 277 -0.13 -17.74 -27.44
CA ALA A 277 -1.12 -18.20 -28.41
C ALA A 277 -2.15 -19.12 -27.77
N ARG A 278 -3.43 -18.79 -27.90
CA ARG A 278 -4.56 -19.62 -27.47
C ARG A 278 -4.72 -20.80 -28.42
N TYR A 279 -4.97 -21.99 -27.86
CA TYR A 279 -5.30 -23.20 -28.59
C TYR A 279 -6.81 -23.31 -28.79
N GLU A 280 -7.25 -23.28 -30.05
CA GLU A 280 -8.64 -23.24 -30.46
C GLU A 280 -8.84 -24.13 -31.69
N LEU A 281 -9.93 -24.91 -31.76
CA LEU A 281 -10.28 -25.75 -32.92
C LEU A 281 -9.12 -26.58 -33.51
N ARG A 282 -8.30 -27.19 -32.64
CA ARG A 282 -7.14 -28.04 -32.96
C ARG A 282 -5.90 -27.30 -33.51
N SER A 283 -5.87 -25.98 -33.49
CA SER A 283 -4.69 -25.18 -33.86
C SER A 283 -4.44 -24.04 -32.86
N PHE A 284 -3.29 -23.37 -33.00
CA PHE A 284 -3.03 -22.13 -32.27
C PHE A 284 -3.50 -20.95 -33.12
N ILE A 285 -4.13 -19.97 -32.46
CA ILE A 285 -4.47 -18.70 -33.10
C ILE A 285 -3.18 -17.99 -33.51
N ASP A 286 -3.16 -17.45 -34.73
CA ASP A 286 -2.04 -16.78 -35.38
C ASP A 286 -2.28 -15.28 -35.63
N ILE A 287 -3.51 -14.80 -35.39
CA ILE A 287 -3.89 -13.39 -35.47
C ILE A 287 -3.68 -12.72 -34.10
N PRO A 288 -2.87 -11.64 -34.01
CA PRO A 288 -2.62 -10.97 -32.74
C PRO A 288 -3.80 -10.07 -32.34
N LEU A 289 -4.19 -10.14 -31.07
CA LEU A 289 -5.23 -9.33 -30.45
C LEU A 289 -4.68 -7.99 -29.96
N LEU A 290 -3.56 -8.02 -29.25
CA LEU A 290 -2.91 -6.85 -28.68
C LEU A 290 -1.41 -7.06 -28.50
N GLN A 291 -0.70 -5.94 -28.37
CA GLN A 291 0.71 -5.87 -28.02
C GLN A 291 0.90 -4.98 -26.80
N TYR A 292 1.60 -5.48 -25.78
CA TYR A 292 2.19 -4.68 -24.71
C TYR A 292 3.66 -4.39 -25.02
N THR A 293 4.14 -3.20 -24.65
CA THR A 293 5.56 -2.86 -24.59
C THR A 293 5.88 -2.31 -23.22
N VAL A 294 6.72 -3.02 -22.47
CA VAL A 294 7.27 -2.62 -21.17
C VAL A 294 8.71 -2.18 -21.39
N GLN A 295 8.99 -0.89 -21.24
CA GLN A 295 10.34 -0.33 -21.46
C GLN A 295 10.90 0.20 -20.15
N PHE A 296 11.93 -0.44 -19.61
CA PHE A 296 12.53 -0.07 -18.34
C PHE A 296 13.45 1.16 -18.47
N HIS A 297 13.42 2.06 -17.49
CA HIS A 297 14.29 3.25 -17.47
C HIS A 297 15.77 2.88 -17.39
N HIS A 298 16.09 1.75 -16.74
CA HIS A 298 17.42 1.16 -16.64
C HIS A 298 17.36 -0.34 -16.96
N LEU A 299 18.50 -0.95 -17.24
CA LEU A 299 18.58 -2.40 -17.41
C LEU A 299 18.15 -3.10 -16.11
N ILE A 300 17.35 -4.15 -16.24
CA ILE A 300 16.89 -4.93 -15.10
C ILE A 300 17.31 -6.40 -15.16
N GLY A 301 17.57 -7.00 -14.00
CA GLY A 301 17.97 -8.40 -13.90
C GLY A 301 19.22 -8.69 -14.72
N ASN A 302 19.14 -9.72 -15.56
CA ASN A 302 20.21 -10.17 -16.45
C ASN A 302 20.39 -9.25 -17.68
N GLY A 303 20.04 -7.97 -17.61
CA GLY A 303 20.23 -6.99 -18.69
C GLY A 303 19.01 -6.79 -19.59
N ILE A 304 17.78 -6.92 -19.08
CA ILE A 304 16.56 -6.64 -19.86
C ILE A 304 16.28 -5.14 -19.89
N LYS A 305 16.06 -4.58 -21.07
CA LYS A 305 15.61 -3.19 -21.30
C LYS A 305 14.16 -3.11 -21.74
N VAL A 306 13.72 -4.03 -22.59
CA VAL A 306 12.39 -4.01 -23.20
C VAL A 306 11.77 -5.40 -23.19
N ILE A 307 10.51 -5.50 -22.78
CA ILE A 307 9.67 -6.69 -22.96
C ILE A 307 8.49 -6.32 -23.86
N LYS A 308 8.39 -6.97 -25.02
CA LYS A 308 7.23 -6.92 -25.90
C LYS A 308 6.37 -8.16 -25.65
N GLY A 309 5.09 -7.98 -25.36
CA GLY A 309 4.13 -9.06 -25.14
C GLY A 309 3.08 -9.10 -26.24
N LEU A 310 3.06 -10.14 -27.08
CA LEU A 310 2.06 -10.38 -28.11
C LEU A 310 1.05 -11.43 -27.65
N LEU A 311 -0.23 -11.08 -27.67
CA LEU A 311 -1.32 -12.00 -27.36
C LEU A 311 -2.05 -12.38 -28.65
N PHE A 312 -2.02 -13.66 -29.02
CA PHE A 312 -2.78 -14.25 -30.12
C PHE A 312 -4.00 -14.98 -29.54
N SER A 313 -5.14 -14.28 -29.53
CA SER A 313 -6.39 -14.78 -28.96
C SER A 313 -7.60 -14.18 -29.68
N ASN A 314 -8.72 -14.89 -29.65
CA ASN A 314 -10.03 -14.44 -30.10
C ASN A 314 -10.86 -13.77 -28.98
N THR A 315 -10.32 -13.67 -27.75
CA THR A 315 -11.02 -13.05 -26.62
C THR A 315 -10.11 -12.16 -25.78
N ALA A 316 -10.67 -11.03 -25.33
CA ALA A 316 -10.00 -10.10 -24.43
C ALA A 316 -9.93 -10.59 -22.97
N GLU A 317 -10.65 -11.67 -22.64
CA GLU A 317 -10.53 -12.33 -21.33
C GLU A 317 -9.14 -12.95 -21.11
N ASP A 318 -8.33 -13.07 -22.17
CA ASP A 318 -6.99 -13.65 -22.11
C ASP A 318 -5.88 -12.63 -21.76
N ILE A 319 -6.23 -11.36 -21.52
CA ILE A 319 -5.30 -10.32 -21.02
C ILE A 319 -4.48 -10.79 -19.79
N PRO A 320 -5.05 -11.50 -18.81
CA PRO A 320 -4.27 -11.95 -17.65
C PRO A 320 -3.18 -12.97 -18.01
N ILE A 321 -3.40 -13.75 -19.07
CA ILE A 321 -2.47 -14.80 -19.51
C ILE A 321 -1.21 -14.19 -20.15
N ILE A 322 -1.34 -13.12 -20.94
CA ILE A 322 -0.15 -12.43 -21.46
C ILE A 322 0.66 -11.75 -20.34
N TRP A 323 0.00 -11.23 -19.32
CA TRP A 323 0.70 -10.69 -18.14
C TRP A 323 1.40 -11.76 -17.33
N ASP A 324 0.82 -12.94 -17.18
CA ASP A 324 1.50 -14.09 -16.59
C ASP A 324 2.78 -14.45 -17.37
N ALA A 325 2.72 -14.45 -18.71
CA ALA A 325 3.89 -14.75 -19.53
C ALA A 325 4.99 -13.67 -19.43
N ILE A 326 4.60 -12.39 -19.36
CA ILE A 326 5.52 -11.28 -19.11
C ILE A 326 6.18 -11.42 -17.73
N GLU A 327 5.41 -11.76 -16.70
CA GLU A 327 5.92 -11.97 -15.34
C GLU A 327 6.78 -13.24 -15.21
N ASP A 328 6.46 -14.32 -15.91
CA ASP A 328 7.29 -15.52 -15.98
C ASP A 328 8.66 -15.18 -16.58
N LEU A 329 8.69 -14.46 -17.72
CA LEU A 329 9.95 -13.99 -18.31
C LEU A 329 10.72 -13.05 -17.36
N LEU A 330 10.03 -12.10 -16.74
CA LEU A 330 10.63 -11.19 -15.75
C LEU A 330 11.24 -11.99 -14.58
N SER A 331 10.53 -12.97 -14.04
CA SER A 331 10.97 -13.79 -12.91
C SER A 331 12.13 -14.72 -13.27
N SER A 332 12.16 -15.27 -14.48
CA SER A 332 13.26 -16.14 -14.92
C SER A 332 14.53 -15.37 -15.25
N ASN A 333 14.43 -14.07 -15.55
CA ASN A 333 15.55 -13.26 -16.02
C ASN A 333 15.92 -12.09 -15.08
N SER A 334 15.29 -11.98 -13.91
CA SER A 334 15.56 -10.93 -12.95
C SER A 334 15.30 -11.37 -11.52
N GLY A 335 15.75 -10.56 -10.54
CA GLY A 335 15.42 -10.77 -9.13
C GLY A 335 14.00 -10.31 -8.73
N TYR A 336 13.16 -9.91 -9.69
CA TYR A 336 11.77 -9.51 -9.45
C TYR A 336 10.82 -10.66 -9.74
N GLN A 337 9.88 -10.93 -8.84
CA GLN A 337 8.93 -12.03 -9.01
C GLN A 337 7.68 -11.60 -9.78
N THR A 338 7.33 -10.31 -9.71
CA THR A 338 6.07 -9.78 -10.27
C THR A 338 6.26 -8.35 -10.75
N MET A 339 5.37 -7.88 -11.63
CA MET A 339 5.33 -6.47 -12.05
C MET A 339 5.08 -5.51 -10.87
N MET A 340 4.45 -5.98 -9.79
CA MET A 340 4.34 -5.17 -8.55
C MET A 340 5.70 -4.82 -7.95
N ASP A 341 6.71 -5.68 -8.08
CA ASP A 341 8.01 -5.43 -7.47
C ASP A 341 8.78 -4.32 -8.19
N VAL A 342 8.48 -4.08 -9.48
CA VAL A 342 9.04 -2.99 -10.30
C VAL A 342 8.15 -1.74 -10.35
N TYR A 343 6.84 -1.89 -10.14
CA TYR A 343 5.88 -0.78 -10.10
C TYR A 343 5.80 -0.09 -8.72
N GLY A 344 5.97 -0.86 -7.65
CA GLY A 344 5.74 -0.42 -6.27
C GLY A 344 4.30 -0.63 -5.80
N HIS A 345 4.01 -0.18 -4.58
CA HIS A 345 2.67 -0.28 -4.01
C HIS A 345 1.73 0.76 -4.64
N PHE A 346 0.47 0.42 -4.91
CA PHE A 346 -0.46 1.32 -5.62
C PHE A 346 -0.73 2.66 -4.93
N THR A 347 -0.48 2.78 -3.62
CA THR A 347 -0.58 4.05 -2.88
C THR A 347 0.63 4.96 -3.07
N GLU A 348 1.80 4.37 -3.36
CA GLU A 348 3.08 5.05 -3.55
C GLU A 348 3.80 4.43 -4.77
N PRO A 349 3.24 4.59 -5.99
CA PRO A 349 3.79 3.96 -7.18
C PRO A 349 5.06 4.68 -7.63
N HIS A 350 6.14 3.91 -7.82
CA HIS A 350 7.43 4.37 -8.33
C HIS A 350 7.82 3.57 -9.57
N PRO A 351 7.06 3.71 -10.68
CA PRO A 351 7.29 2.90 -11.87
C PRO A 351 8.69 3.16 -12.43
N THR A 352 9.45 2.09 -12.59
CA THR A 352 10.78 2.11 -13.20
C THR A 352 10.75 1.79 -14.70
N PHE A 353 9.57 1.91 -15.32
CA PHE A 353 9.32 1.57 -16.71
C PHE A 353 8.18 2.38 -17.32
N GLU A 354 8.17 2.48 -18.64
CA GLU A 354 7.04 2.94 -19.45
C GLU A 354 6.23 1.75 -19.96
N LEU A 355 4.91 1.93 -20.05
CA LEU A 355 3.98 0.91 -20.55
C LEU A 355 3.18 1.45 -21.73
N LYS A 356 3.26 0.76 -22.86
CA LYS A 356 2.43 1.00 -24.04
C LYS A 356 1.58 -0.24 -24.34
N ILE A 357 0.34 -0.02 -24.78
CA ILE A 357 -0.55 -1.06 -25.30
C ILE A 357 -1.10 -0.63 -26.66
N GLU A 358 -1.03 -1.56 -27.61
CA GLU A 358 -1.55 -1.42 -28.96
C GLU A 358 -2.59 -2.52 -29.16
N ILE A 359 -3.82 -2.13 -29.51
CA ILE A 359 -4.87 -3.08 -29.89
C ILE A 359 -4.70 -3.33 -31.38
N LEU A 360 -4.48 -4.59 -31.77
CA LEU A 360 -4.09 -4.97 -33.13
C LEU A 360 -5.27 -5.49 -33.96
N ASN A 361 -6.39 -5.81 -33.31
CA ASN A 361 -7.64 -6.18 -33.97
C ASN A 361 -8.60 -4.97 -34.04
N ALA A 362 -9.48 -4.94 -35.05
CA ALA A 362 -10.52 -3.93 -35.23
C ALA A 362 -11.63 -3.97 -34.17
N ASP A 363 -11.86 -5.11 -33.52
CA ASP A 363 -12.83 -5.22 -32.43
C ASP A 363 -12.29 -4.60 -31.13
N SER A 364 -12.95 -3.55 -30.65
CA SER A 364 -12.61 -2.84 -29.42
C SER A 364 -13.60 -3.19 -28.30
N SER A 365 -13.57 -4.46 -27.87
CA SER A 365 -14.35 -4.92 -26.72
C SER A 365 -14.13 -4.03 -25.48
N PHE A 366 -15.09 -4.05 -24.54
CA PHE A 366 -14.98 -3.28 -23.29
C PHE A 366 -13.65 -3.56 -22.56
N LEU A 367 -13.22 -4.82 -22.48
CA LEU A 367 -11.99 -5.20 -21.77
C LEU A 367 -10.74 -4.63 -22.45
N LEU A 368 -10.68 -4.59 -23.78
CA LEU A 368 -9.55 -3.99 -24.50
C LEU A 368 -9.50 -2.48 -24.29
N ARG A 369 -10.66 -1.81 -24.34
CA ARG A 369 -10.77 -0.37 -24.04
C ARG A 369 -10.38 -0.07 -22.59
N PHE A 370 -10.84 -0.90 -21.64
CA PHE A 370 -10.49 -0.80 -20.23
C PHE A 370 -8.98 -0.98 -19.99
N ALA A 371 -8.39 -2.05 -20.54
CA ALA A 371 -6.95 -2.29 -20.39
C ALA A 371 -6.11 -1.18 -21.03
N LYS A 372 -6.53 -0.65 -22.19
CA LYS A 372 -5.87 0.48 -22.84
C LYS A 372 -5.97 1.78 -22.05
N GLU A 373 -7.14 2.07 -21.50
CA GLU A 373 -7.37 3.27 -20.71
C GLU A 373 -6.55 3.24 -19.40
N PHE A 374 -6.54 2.09 -18.72
CA PHE A 374 -5.87 1.95 -17.42
C PHE A 374 -4.42 1.49 -17.49
N SER A 375 -3.84 1.32 -18.69
CA SER A 375 -2.38 1.18 -18.83
C SER A 375 -1.64 2.50 -18.54
N ALA A 376 -2.34 3.64 -18.60
CA ALA A 376 -1.80 4.95 -18.24
C ALA A 376 -1.70 5.11 -16.72
N PHE A 377 -0.49 5.30 -16.18
CA PHE A 377 -0.26 5.37 -14.74
C PHE A 377 -0.99 6.53 -14.05
N GLU A 378 -1.22 7.63 -14.76
CA GLU A 378 -2.01 8.76 -14.23
C GLU A 378 -3.48 8.40 -13.99
N LYS A 379 -4.01 7.39 -14.69
CA LYS A 379 -5.35 6.86 -14.47
C LYS A 379 -5.38 5.95 -13.24
N THR A 380 -4.36 5.11 -13.01
CA THR A 380 -4.34 4.20 -11.85
C THR A 380 -4.17 4.91 -10.49
N ARG A 381 -3.77 6.18 -10.53
CA ARG A 381 -3.64 7.06 -9.35
C ARG A 381 -4.95 7.75 -8.94
N LYS A 382 -5.99 7.72 -9.77
CA LYS A 382 -7.24 8.47 -9.57
C LYS A 382 -8.40 7.58 -9.15
N ILE A 383 -9.39 8.19 -8.50
CA ILE A 383 -10.69 7.60 -8.20
C ILE A 383 -11.70 8.19 -9.20
N PHE A 384 -12.53 7.34 -9.80
CA PHE A 384 -13.49 7.71 -10.84
C PHE A 384 -14.92 7.39 -10.43
N PRO A 385 -15.92 8.20 -10.86
CA PRO A 385 -17.32 7.86 -10.68
C PRO A 385 -17.71 6.64 -11.51
N ALA A 386 -18.71 5.89 -11.06
CA ALA A 386 -19.31 4.74 -11.75
C ALA A 386 -19.62 5.01 -13.23
N GLN A 387 -20.10 6.22 -13.53
CA GLN A 387 -20.42 6.69 -14.89
C GLN A 387 -19.25 6.49 -15.87
N TYR A 388 -18.01 6.64 -15.40
CA TYR A 388 -16.83 6.48 -16.25
C TYR A 388 -16.71 5.08 -16.84
N LEU A 389 -17.04 4.04 -16.06
CA LEU A 389 -17.07 2.66 -16.57
C LEU A 389 -18.28 2.41 -17.46
N GLN A 390 -19.42 3.01 -17.13
CA GLN A 390 -20.63 2.92 -17.94
C GLN A 390 -20.41 3.48 -19.34
N ASP A 391 -19.75 4.64 -19.43
CA ASP A 391 -19.42 5.29 -20.71
C ASP A 391 -18.47 4.42 -21.52
N LEU A 392 -17.49 3.78 -20.86
CA LEU A 392 -16.52 2.89 -21.49
C LEU A 392 -17.14 1.59 -22.03
N LEU A 393 -18.26 1.14 -21.46
CA LEU A 393 -19.04 0.00 -21.98
C LEU A 393 -19.75 0.34 -23.31
N SER A 394 -20.18 1.59 -23.48
CA SER A 394 -20.82 2.22 -24.67
C SER A 394 -21.92 1.40 -25.37
N GLY A 395 -23.19 1.78 -25.15
CA GLY A 395 -24.26 1.66 -26.16
C GLY A 395 -25.64 1.22 -25.67
N LYS A 396 -25.74 0.42 -24.60
CA LYS A 396 -27.05 -0.01 -24.09
C LYS A 396 -27.38 0.72 -22.79
N LYS A 397 -28.55 1.38 -22.75
CA LYS A 397 -29.25 1.83 -21.53
C LYS A 397 -29.70 0.64 -20.65
N SER A 398 -28.91 -0.42 -20.57
CA SER A 398 -29.13 -1.46 -19.57
C SER A 398 -28.77 -0.91 -18.21
N LEU A 399 -29.47 -1.40 -17.18
CA LEU A 399 -29.15 -1.15 -15.78
C LEU A 399 -27.63 -1.39 -15.55
N PHE A 400 -26.87 -0.31 -15.29
CA PHE A 400 -25.43 -0.42 -15.01
C PHE A 400 -25.25 -0.78 -13.55
N ASP A 401 -24.71 -1.98 -13.29
CA ASP A 401 -24.34 -2.42 -11.95
C ASP A 401 -22.81 -2.38 -11.82
N LEU A 402 -22.32 -1.36 -11.11
CA LEU A 402 -20.90 -1.18 -10.82
C LEU A 402 -20.29 -2.43 -10.16
N THR A 403 -21.00 -3.02 -9.21
CA THR A 403 -20.51 -4.16 -8.42
C THR A 403 -20.37 -5.39 -9.31
N ALA A 404 -21.34 -5.66 -10.18
CA ALA A 404 -21.26 -6.76 -11.13
C ALA A 404 -20.08 -6.62 -12.12
N VAL A 405 -19.86 -5.40 -12.65
CA VAL A 405 -18.74 -5.12 -13.55
C VAL A 405 -17.40 -5.31 -12.82
N VAL A 406 -17.28 -4.79 -11.60
CA VAL A 406 -16.05 -4.91 -10.81
C VAL A 406 -15.77 -6.35 -10.40
N LYS A 407 -16.80 -7.15 -10.06
CA LYS A 407 -16.65 -8.59 -9.82
C LYS A 407 -16.02 -9.29 -11.04
N LYS A 408 -16.55 -9.05 -12.25
CA LYS A 408 -15.99 -9.62 -13.50
C LYS A 408 -14.54 -9.19 -13.75
N LEU A 409 -14.22 -7.91 -13.59
CA LEU A 409 -12.85 -7.41 -13.75
C LEU A 409 -11.89 -8.07 -12.74
N ARG A 410 -12.32 -8.25 -11.49
CA ARG A 410 -11.53 -8.91 -10.44
C ARG A 410 -11.39 -10.42 -10.68
N ASP A 411 -12.37 -11.05 -11.31
CA ASP A 411 -12.26 -12.45 -11.76
C ASP A 411 -11.19 -12.62 -12.85
N LEU A 412 -11.04 -11.60 -13.70
CA LEU A 412 -9.93 -11.45 -14.64
C LEU A 412 -8.67 -10.85 -13.99
N ARG A 413 -8.57 -10.82 -12.66
CA ARG A 413 -7.39 -10.35 -11.90
C ARG A 413 -7.02 -8.87 -12.10
N PHE A 414 -7.90 -8.02 -12.59
CA PHE A 414 -7.71 -6.58 -12.46
C PHE A 414 -7.96 -6.15 -11.01
N ASP A 415 -7.01 -5.42 -10.38
CA ASP A 415 -7.23 -4.85 -9.04
C ASP A 415 -8.07 -3.57 -9.13
N VAL A 416 -9.36 -3.78 -9.37
CA VAL A 416 -10.38 -2.74 -9.32
C VAL A 416 -11.05 -2.77 -7.96
N ARG A 417 -11.10 -1.62 -7.30
CA ARG A 417 -11.65 -1.46 -5.96
C ARG A 417 -12.82 -0.50 -5.96
N VAL A 418 -13.82 -0.82 -5.15
CA VAL A 418 -15.03 -0.06 -4.82
C VAL A 418 -15.21 -0.02 -3.31
N ASN A 419 -16.17 0.77 -2.81
CA ASN A 419 -16.43 0.93 -1.37
C ASN A 419 -16.59 -0.42 -0.63
N GLU A 420 -17.25 -1.39 -1.26
CA GLU A 420 -17.51 -2.74 -0.75
C GLU A 420 -16.22 -3.51 -0.47
N THR A 421 -15.18 -3.27 -1.28
CA THR A 421 -13.86 -3.91 -1.18
C THR A 421 -12.84 -3.05 -0.42
N ASN A 422 -13.05 -1.74 -0.38
CA ASN A 422 -12.18 -0.78 0.27
C ASN A 422 -12.98 0.46 0.69
N THR A 423 -13.18 0.63 2.00
CA THR A 423 -13.99 1.72 2.58
C THR A 423 -13.41 3.11 2.35
N THR A 424 -12.15 3.24 1.92
CA THR A 424 -11.56 4.54 1.56
C THR A 424 -12.05 5.06 0.21
N ILE A 425 -12.76 4.24 -0.58
CA ILE A 425 -13.35 4.64 -1.86
C ILE A 425 -14.81 5.06 -1.60
N PRO A 426 -15.24 6.25 -2.05
CA PRO A 426 -16.64 6.67 -1.86
C PRO A 426 -17.65 5.72 -2.53
N PRO A 427 -18.86 5.57 -1.98
CA PRO A 427 -19.94 4.80 -2.65
C PRO A 427 -20.23 5.33 -4.05
N GLY A 428 -20.39 4.44 -5.04
CA GLY A 428 -20.59 4.83 -6.44
C GLY A 428 -19.32 5.26 -7.19
N TYR A 429 -18.15 5.08 -6.58
CA TYR A 429 -16.85 5.33 -7.21
C TYR A 429 -16.00 4.05 -7.24
N PHE A 430 -15.00 4.03 -8.13
CA PHE A 430 -14.04 2.96 -8.23
C PHE A 430 -12.62 3.48 -8.48
N ARG A 431 -11.64 2.61 -8.27
CA ARG A 431 -10.23 2.83 -8.62
C ARG A 431 -9.64 1.56 -9.22
N CYS A 432 -8.90 1.70 -10.32
CA CYS A 432 -8.02 0.66 -10.82
C CYS A 432 -6.62 0.90 -10.22
N CYS A 433 -6.08 -0.06 -9.47
CA CYS A 433 -4.85 0.15 -8.68
C CYS A 433 -3.55 -0.07 -9.47
N TYR A 434 -3.60 -0.94 -10.49
CA TYR A 434 -2.42 -1.35 -11.26
C TYR A 434 -2.73 -1.31 -12.77
N PRO A 435 -1.73 -0.98 -13.60
CA PRO A 435 -1.89 -0.92 -15.06
C PRO A 435 -1.76 -2.30 -15.74
N PHE A 436 -1.66 -3.36 -14.94
CA PHE A 436 -1.53 -4.76 -15.32
C PHE A 436 -2.41 -5.61 -14.41
N THR A 437 -2.72 -6.83 -14.84
CA THR A 437 -3.44 -7.80 -14.03
C THR A 437 -2.55 -8.38 -12.94
N ILE A 438 -3.13 -8.73 -11.80
CA ILE A 438 -2.39 -9.26 -10.66
C ILE A 438 -1.86 -10.67 -10.96
N ASN A 439 -0.60 -10.91 -10.59
CA ASN A 439 0.07 -12.20 -10.67
C ASN A 439 -0.80 -13.34 -10.12
N ILE A 440 -0.77 -14.48 -10.81
CA ILE A 440 -1.55 -15.67 -10.44
C ILE A 440 -1.19 -16.20 -9.04
N GLY A 441 0.01 -15.96 -8.51
CA GLY A 441 0.42 -16.30 -7.15
C GLY A 441 0.05 -15.27 -6.07
N LYS A 442 -0.45 -14.08 -6.43
CA LYS A 442 -0.73 -12.96 -5.49
C LYS A 442 -2.19 -12.51 -5.47
N GLN A 443 -3.14 -13.42 -5.69
CA GLN A 443 -4.56 -13.10 -5.93
C GLN A 443 -5.36 -12.54 -4.74
N ILE A 444 -4.75 -12.41 -3.55
CA ILE A 444 -5.45 -11.92 -2.35
C ILE A 444 -6.11 -10.55 -2.58
N SER A 445 -5.46 -9.66 -3.33
CA SER A 445 -5.96 -8.31 -3.61
C SER A 445 -7.17 -8.28 -4.56
N VAL A 446 -7.39 -9.33 -5.35
CA VAL A 446 -8.48 -9.44 -6.33
C VAL A 446 -9.60 -10.38 -5.89
N MET A 447 -9.44 -11.11 -4.79
CA MET A 447 -10.53 -11.92 -4.24
C MET A 447 -11.70 -11.02 -3.81
N TRP A 448 -12.90 -11.35 -4.28
CA TRP A 448 -14.13 -10.77 -3.74
C TRP A 448 -14.62 -11.66 -2.60
N ARG A 449 -14.74 -11.10 -1.41
CA ARG A 449 -15.41 -11.77 -0.30
C ARG A 449 -16.74 -11.08 -0.11
N ASP A 450 -17.81 -11.74 -0.50
CA ASP A 450 -19.13 -11.33 -0.06
C ASP A 450 -19.08 -11.39 1.47
N LYS A 451 -19.23 -10.23 2.12
CA LYS A 451 -19.51 -10.25 3.54
C LYS A 451 -20.77 -11.10 3.66
N PRO A 452 -20.81 -12.15 4.50
CA PRO A 452 -22.08 -12.82 4.76
C PRO A 452 -23.06 -11.71 5.08
N SER A 453 -24.31 -11.87 4.65
CA SER A 453 -25.38 -11.05 5.19
C SER A 453 -25.42 -11.33 6.69
N LYS A 454 -24.52 -10.70 7.48
CA LYS A 454 -24.94 -9.98 8.65
C LYS A 454 -26.17 -9.30 8.16
N THR A 455 -27.32 -9.81 8.62
CA THR A 455 -28.61 -9.15 8.63
C THR A 455 -28.35 -7.75 8.16
N MET A 456 -28.68 -7.40 6.90
CA MET A 456 -28.64 -6.00 6.50
C MET A 456 -29.31 -5.33 7.69
N ALA A 457 -28.51 -4.66 8.54
CA ALA A 457 -29.06 -3.96 9.67
C ALA A 457 -29.90 -2.97 8.92
N LYS A 458 -31.22 -3.25 8.85
CA LYS A 458 -32.19 -2.59 7.94
C LYS A 458 -31.70 -1.18 7.89
N LYS A 459 -31.10 -0.75 6.77
CA LYS A 459 -30.34 0.51 6.71
C LYS A 459 -31.24 1.49 7.43
N ASN A 460 -30.85 1.90 8.65
CA ASN A 460 -31.82 2.49 9.56
C ASN A 460 -32.42 3.65 8.77
N GLN A 461 -33.74 3.82 8.79
CA GLN A 461 -34.42 4.90 8.10
C GLN A 461 -33.67 6.23 8.34
N TYR A 462 -33.09 6.37 9.54
CA TYR A 462 -32.10 7.37 9.93
C TYR A 462 -30.93 7.55 8.96
N THR A 463 -30.17 6.49 8.62
CA THR A 463 -29.00 6.57 7.73
C THR A 463 -29.38 6.96 6.29
N ILE A 464 -30.54 6.50 5.81
CA ILE A 464 -31.06 6.88 4.49
C ILE A 464 -31.42 8.36 4.49
N TYR A 465 -32.23 8.80 5.45
CA TYR A 465 -32.63 10.20 5.57
C TYR A 465 -31.45 11.14 5.83
N LEU A 466 -30.45 10.73 6.61
CA LEU A 466 -29.26 11.53 6.86
C LEU A 466 -28.43 11.70 5.58
N SER A 467 -28.28 10.65 4.78
CA SER A 467 -27.52 10.71 3.51
C SER A 467 -28.23 11.60 2.47
N GLU A 468 -29.56 11.48 2.36
CA GLU A 468 -30.37 12.34 1.50
C GLU A 468 -30.34 13.79 1.96
N ALA A 469 -30.43 14.04 3.28
CA ALA A 469 -30.35 15.37 3.86
C ALA A 469 -29.00 16.04 3.58
N PHE A 470 -27.87 15.33 3.72
CA PHE A 470 -26.55 15.87 3.37
C PHE A 470 -26.42 16.21 1.89
N SER A 471 -27.01 15.40 1.00
CA SER A 471 -27.01 15.69 -0.44
C SER A 471 -27.90 16.89 -0.82
N GLN A 472 -28.90 17.22 -0.01
CA GLN A 472 -29.81 18.33 -0.24
C GLN A 472 -29.39 19.61 0.49
N ALA A 473 -28.52 19.51 1.51
CA ALA A 473 -28.02 20.63 2.30
C ALA A 473 -27.37 21.75 1.48
N GLU A 474 -26.67 21.41 0.38
CA GLU A 474 -26.04 22.39 -0.53
C GLU A 474 -27.08 23.22 -1.33
N LYS A 475 -28.29 22.68 -1.54
CA LYS A 475 -29.39 23.41 -2.19
C LYS A 475 -30.11 24.34 -1.22
N LEU A 476 -30.14 23.96 0.07
CA LEU A 476 -30.78 24.71 1.14
C LEU A 476 -30.13 26.07 1.38
N THR A 477 -28.80 26.17 1.21
CA THR A 477 -28.04 27.42 1.30
C THR A 477 -28.36 28.43 0.20
N ASN A 478 -29.06 28.02 -0.87
CA ASN A 478 -29.41 28.85 -2.01
C ASN A 478 -30.93 29.05 -2.18
N SER A 479 -31.75 28.68 -1.18
CA SER A 479 -33.21 28.88 -1.21
C SER A 479 -33.57 30.19 -0.54
N ASP A 480 -34.39 31.02 -1.20
CA ASP A 480 -34.87 32.30 -0.65
C ASP A 480 -35.94 32.13 0.45
N ASP A 481 -36.58 30.95 0.52
CA ASP A 481 -37.52 30.56 1.58
C ASP A 481 -37.15 29.19 2.15
N ILE A 482 -36.52 29.20 3.32
CA ILE A 482 -36.02 28.01 4.00
C ILE A 482 -37.15 27.19 4.63
N GLU A 483 -38.22 27.85 5.09
CA GLU A 483 -39.32 27.19 5.81
C GLU A 483 -40.23 26.41 4.87
N GLN A 484 -40.50 26.93 3.67
CA GLN A 484 -41.21 26.18 2.65
C GLN A 484 -40.42 24.93 2.20
N TYR A 485 -39.10 25.07 1.99
CA TYR A 485 -38.24 23.95 1.59
C TYR A 485 -38.17 22.85 2.66
N LYS A 486 -38.18 23.20 3.95
CA LYS A 486 -38.26 22.25 5.08
C LYS A 486 -39.55 21.43 5.05
N GLN A 487 -40.68 22.03 4.67
CA GLN A 487 -41.97 21.34 4.59
C GLN A 487 -42.04 20.34 3.44
N GLU A 488 -41.44 20.67 2.29
CA GLU A 488 -41.38 19.79 1.11
C GLU A 488 -40.41 18.61 1.31
N HIS A 489 -39.38 18.78 2.15
CA HIS A 489 -38.32 17.79 2.38
C HIS A 489 -38.28 17.29 3.83
N ARG A 490 -39.26 16.44 4.20
CA ARG A 490 -39.45 15.85 5.55
C ARG A 490 -38.22 15.19 6.19
N CYS A 491 -37.22 14.78 5.40
CA CYS A 491 -35.98 14.17 5.91
C CYS A 491 -35.09 15.17 6.66
N LEU A 492 -35.23 16.47 6.39
CA LEU A 492 -34.46 17.55 7.01
C LEU A 492 -34.87 17.81 8.47
N SER A 493 -36.15 17.60 8.79
CA SER A 493 -36.70 17.70 10.15
C SER A 493 -36.40 16.48 11.03
N HIS A 494 -35.61 15.51 10.56
CA HIS A 494 -35.33 14.29 11.32
C HIS A 494 -34.38 14.60 12.50
N PRO A 495 -34.64 14.09 13.72
CA PRO A 495 -33.81 14.39 14.89
C PRO A 495 -32.47 13.67 14.83
N LEU A 496 -31.38 14.38 15.11
CA LEU A 496 -30.03 13.83 15.22
C LEU A 496 -29.92 12.96 16.47
N LYS A 497 -29.15 11.88 16.33
CA LYS A 497 -28.83 10.93 17.41
C LYS A 497 -27.33 10.73 17.54
N ALA A 498 -26.85 10.60 18.77
CA ALA A 498 -25.49 10.20 19.12
C ALA A 498 -25.49 8.82 19.78
N LEU A 499 -24.33 8.16 19.78
CA LEU A 499 -24.09 6.95 20.56
C LEU A 499 -23.19 7.29 21.75
N GLN A 500 -23.67 7.06 22.96
CA GLN A 500 -22.90 7.16 24.20
C GLN A 500 -23.03 5.84 24.95
N ASP A 501 -21.89 5.22 25.28
CA ASP A 501 -21.82 3.90 25.94
C ASP A 501 -22.68 2.80 25.26
N GLY A 502 -22.81 2.89 23.94
CA GLY A 502 -23.57 1.93 23.13
C GLY A 502 -25.08 2.16 23.10
N GLN A 503 -25.61 3.21 23.74
CA GLN A 503 -27.02 3.61 23.68
C GLN A 503 -27.24 4.82 22.78
N GLU A 504 -28.33 4.81 21.99
CA GLU A 504 -28.73 5.95 21.16
C GLU A 504 -29.37 7.05 22.03
N ILE A 505 -28.77 8.24 22.00
CA ILE A 505 -29.30 9.44 22.67
C ILE A 505 -29.71 10.45 21.60
N SER A 506 -30.92 11.02 21.72
CA SER A 506 -31.37 12.10 20.82
C SER A 506 -30.73 13.43 21.23
N LEU A 507 -30.19 14.16 20.27
CA LEU A 507 -29.46 15.40 20.52
C LEU A 507 -30.36 16.66 20.59
N HIS A 508 -31.69 16.51 20.60
CA HIS A 508 -32.67 17.61 20.55
C HIS A 508 -32.47 18.62 19.39
N GLN A 509 -31.69 18.26 18.38
CA GLN A 509 -31.44 19.04 17.18
C GLN A 509 -31.88 18.23 15.97
N SER A 510 -32.58 18.85 15.04
CA SER A 510 -32.86 18.29 13.70
C SER A 510 -31.61 18.33 12.81
N VAL A 511 -31.62 17.56 11.72
CA VAL A 511 -30.55 17.63 10.72
C VAL A 511 -30.39 19.06 10.19
N THR A 512 -31.49 19.79 9.99
CA THR A 512 -31.41 21.19 9.58
C THR A 512 -30.76 22.07 10.62
N GLU A 513 -31.13 21.98 11.90
CA GLU A 513 -30.51 22.79 12.96
C GLU A 513 -29.03 22.45 13.12
N GLY A 514 -28.64 21.19 12.95
CA GLY A 514 -27.23 20.77 12.93
C GLY A 514 -26.46 21.38 11.75
N ILE A 515 -27.05 21.36 10.55
CA ILE A 515 -26.47 21.98 9.34
C ILE A 515 -26.41 23.51 9.49
N GLU A 516 -27.48 24.16 9.95
CA GLU A 516 -27.51 25.60 10.24
C GLU A 516 -26.48 25.97 11.31
N THR A 517 -26.30 25.14 12.35
CA THR A 517 -25.26 25.33 13.38
C THR A 517 -23.87 25.19 12.77
N ILE A 518 -23.64 24.20 11.92
CA ILE A 518 -22.37 24.01 11.21
C ILE A 518 -22.11 25.19 10.27
N ILE A 519 -23.10 25.61 9.46
CA ILE A 519 -23.00 26.75 8.55
C ILE A 519 -22.78 28.05 9.30
N ASN A 520 -23.51 28.30 10.40
CA ASN A 520 -23.33 29.50 11.23
C ASN A 520 -21.98 29.51 11.94
N ASN A 521 -21.48 28.34 12.38
CA ASN A 521 -20.15 28.22 12.96
C ASN A 521 -19.03 28.37 11.91
N LEU A 522 -19.27 27.89 10.67
CA LEU A 522 -18.34 28.03 9.54
C LEU A 522 -18.36 29.43 8.93
N GLY A 523 -19.51 30.10 8.89
CA GLY A 523 -19.68 31.47 8.39
C GLY A 523 -18.99 32.52 9.27
N LYS A 524 -18.82 32.23 10.57
CA LYS A 524 -18.01 33.04 11.49
C LYS A 524 -16.50 32.85 11.30
N ASN A 525 -16.07 31.86 10.52
CA ASN A 525 -14.66 31.48 10.37
C ASN A 525 -14.26 31.49 8.89
N LYS A 526 -13.87 32.67 8.38
CA LYS A 526 -13.53 32.91 6.94
C LYS A 526 -12.55 31.89 6.33
N HIS A 527 -11.69 31.27 7.14
CA HIS A 527 -10.70 30.27 6.67
C HIS A 527 -11.26 28.88 6.39
N LEU A 528 -12.40 28.51 6.98
CA LEU A 528 -13.00 27.19 6.80
C LEU A 528 -13.98 27.16 5.61
N TYR A 529 -14.67 28.28 5.34
CA TYR A 529 -15.55 28.41 4.17
C TYR A 529 -14.77 28.28 2.85
N SER A 530 -13.53 28.77 2.79
CA SER A 530 -12.65 28.64 1.62
C SER A 530 -12.18 27.21 1.32
N MET A 531 -12.34 26.26 2.26
CA MET A 531 -12.06 24.84 1.99
C MET A 531 -13.23 24.11 1.34
N ILE A 532 -14.45 24.66 1.42
CA ILE A 532 -15.66 24.09 0.84
C ILE A 532 -15.91 24.68 -0.56
N ASP A 533 -15.67 25.98 -0.76
CA ASP A 533 -15.83 26.63 -2.07
C ASP A 533 -14.51 26.69 -2.86
N TYR A 534 -14.01 25.54 -3.30
CA TYR A 534 -12.81 25.45 -4.15
C TYR A 534 -13.13 25.63 -5.66
N LYS A 535 -14.34 26.07 -6.04
CA LYS A 535 -14.75 26.22 -7.45
C LYS A 535 -15.03 27.66 -7.91
N SER A 536 -15.10 28.65 -7.02
CA SER A 536 -15.33 30.05 -7.41
C SER A 536 -14.05 30.90 -7.60
N CYS A 537 -12.87 30.43 -7.16
CA CYS A 537 -11.59 31.16 -7.31
C CYS A 537 -10.93 31.12 -8.71
N ARG A 538 -11.71 31.03 -9.79
CA ARG A 538 -11.25 31.31 -11.16
C ARG A 538 -12.21 32.25 -11.87
N LYS A 539 -12.25 33.51 -11.42
CA LYS A 539 -12.62 34.69 -12.23
C LYS A 539 -12.30 35.95 -11.42
N VAL A 540 -11.03 36.30 -11.35
CA VAL A 540 -10.63 37.69 -11.13
C VAL A 540 -9.62 38.04 -12.22
N SER A 541 -10.17 38.37 -13.37
CA SER A 541 -9.52 39.24 -14.34
C SER A 541 -10.44 40.43 -14.56
N SER A 542 -9.80 41.60 -14.64
CA SER A 542 -10.30 42.92 -15.03
C SER A 542 -11.19 43.72 -14.06
N SER A 543 -10.62 44.89 -13.74
CA SER A 543 -11.22 46.23 -13.77
C SER A 543 -11.90 46.83 -12.53
N THR A 544 -11.09 47.64 -11.83
CA THR A 544 -11.25 49.09 -11.56
C THR A 544 -12.49 49.66 -10.85
N SER A 545 -12.15 50.56 -9.90
CA SER A 545 -12.93 51.65 -9.31
C SER A 545 -14.02 51.23 -8.32
N GLY A 546 -14.24 51.89 -7.19
CA GLY A 546 -13.66 53.06 -6.55
C GLY A 546 -14.50 53.25 -5.29
N TYR A 547 -13.88 53.46 -4.13
CA TYR A 547 -14.63 53.79 -2.91
C TYR A 547 -14.07 55.05 -2.27
N THR A 548 -14.87 56.09 -2.42
CA THR A 548 -14.82 57.38 -1.77
C THR A 548 -15.24 57.24 -0.30
N LEU A 549 -14.58 58.04 0.55
CA LEU A 549 -14.87 58.27 1.97
C LEU A 549 -16.31 58.73 2.26
N ARG A 550 -16.84 58.35 3.44
CA ARG A 550 -17.52 59.17 4.48
C ARG A 550 -18.25 58.26 5.48
N SER A 551 -17.85 58.24 6.75
CA SER A 551 -18.16 59.17 7.87
C SER A 551 -19.56 58.99 8.45
N GLY A 552 -19.59 58.58 9.72
CA GLY A 552 -20.75 58.48 10.61
C GLY A 552 -20.26 57.91 11.92
#